data_AF-A0A158QKW0-F1
#
_entry.id   AF-A0A158QKW0-F1
#
_cell.length_a   1.000
_cell.length_b   1.000
_cell.length_c   1.000
_cell.angle_alpha   90.00
_cell.angle_beta   90.00
_cell.angle_gamma   90.00
#
_symmetry.space_group_name_H-M   'P 1'
#
loop_
_entity.id
_entity.type
_entity.pdbx_description
1 polymer ?
#
loop_
_entity_poly.entity_id
_entity_poly.type
_entity_poly.pdbx_seq_one_letter_code
_entity_poly.pdbx_strand_id
1 'polypeptide(L)'
;MTVIDMYCQVEADECMAEYVKLFEKEVLAKCKQGELASACVKIPPPLREGTYCYGVKILGSKAFEKVNEMAGIEKNKFELTYLRLAVACHDDEQAIKSFLKSAVEEGSFADIIEVFHSVSKNHINDDVLFTFLSENWEQIYNRFQNNNNELYAVVEAALSKTHTESDIQRIKNFVEEHREASKIDAFSRRIEVIEDRIAWKDRNYEPIIAYFKSHS
;
A
#
# COMPACT_ATOMS: atom_id res chain seq x y z
N MET A 1 11.69 6.57 -1.21
CA MET A 1 12.74 5.54 -1.09
C MET A 1 14.09 6.22 -0.95
N THR A 2 14.60 6.23 0.27
CA THR A 2 15.91 6.76 0.64
C THR A 2 16.98 5.66 0.61
N VAL A 3 18.26 6.02 0.71
CA VAL A 3 19.38 5.06 0.83
C VAL A 3 19.22 4.16 2.05
N ILE A 4 18.67 4.69 3.15
CA ILE A 4 18.43 3.92 4.39
C ILE A 4 17.34 2.86 4.15
N ASP A 5 16.27 3.23 3.44
CA ASP A 5 15.18 2.28 3.13
C ASP A 5 15.69 1.15 2.25
N MET A 6 16.52 1.46 1.24
CA MET A 6 17.15 0.44 0.38
C MET A 6 18.05 -0.50 1.18
N TYR A 7 18.83 0.03 2.12
CA TYR A 7 19.70 -0.79 2.98
C TYR A 7 18.88 -1.71 3.91
N CYS A 8 17.83 -1.19 4.54
CA CYS A 8 16.92 -1.99 5.36
C CYS A 8 16.15 -3.06 4.55
N GLN A 9 15.76 -2.77 3.29
CA GLN A 9 15.00 -3.70 2.43
C GLN A 9 15.83 -4.90 1.96
N VAL A 10 17.16 -4.76 1.85
CA VAL A 10 18.08 -5.82 1.38
C VAL A 10 18.54 -6.71 2.56
N GLU A 11 17.76 -6.73 3.66
CA GLU A 11 17.95 -7.59 4.85
C GLU A 11 19.14 -7.24 5.76
N ALA A 12 19.35 -5.95 6.03
CA ALA A 12 20.12 -5.56 7.22
C ALA A 12 19.21 -5.64 8.46
N ASP A 13 19.14 -6.79 9.12
CA ASP A 13 18.37 -7.00 10.37
C ASP A 13 18.66 -5.90 11.42
N GLU A 14 19.91 -5.44 11.48
CA GLU A 14 20.34 -4.35 12.33
C GLU A 14 19.64 -3.01 12.01
N CYS A 15 19.43 -2.71 10.73
CA CYS A 15 18.76 -1.49 10.28
C CYS A 15 17.30 -1.46 10.76
N MET A 16 16.58 -2.58 10.57
CA MET A 16 15.20 -2.71 11.03
C MET A 16 15.10 -2.65 12.55
N ALA A 17 16.04 -3.27 13.27
CA ALA A 17 16.09 -3.23 14.73
C ALA A 17 16.26 -1.80 15.28
N GLU A 18 17.04 -0.94 14.64
CA GLU A 18 17.17 0.46 15.04
C GLU A 18 15.86 1.25 14.86
N TYR A 19 15.14 1.02 13.76
CA TYR A 19 13.81 1.61 13.58
C TYR A 19 12.81 1.14 14.64
N VAL A 20 12.83 -0.15 14.99
CA VAL A 20 11.96 -0.69 16.05
C VAL A 20 12.27 -0.05 17.40
N LYS A 21 13.56 0.07 17.77
CA LYS A 21 13.96 0.78 19.01
C LYS A 21 13.46 2.21 19.04
N LEU A 22 13.53 2.91 17.89
CA LEU A 22 13.05 4.27 17.77
C LEU A 22 11.52 4.35 17.91
N PHE A 23 10.79 3.40 17.33
CA PHE A 23 9.34 3.29 17.45
C PHE A 23 8.92 3.07 18.91
N GLU A 24 9.55 2.12 19.61
CA GLU A 24 9.25 1.84 21.01
C GLU A 24 9.49 3.07 21.89
N LYS A 25 10.63 3.75 21.69
CA LYS A 25 11.05 4.90 22.50
C LYS A 25 10.23 6.16 22.24
N GLU A 26 9.95 6.49 20.99
CA GLU A 26 9.38 7.80 20.61
C GLU A 26 7.89 7.74 20.32
N VAL A 27 7.34 6.56 20.01
CA VAL A 27 5.92 6.36 19.72
C VAL A 27 5.25 5.65 20.88
N LEU A 28 5.62 4.40 21.20
CA LEU A 28 4.92 3.62 22.23
C LEU A 28 5.08 4.22 23.63
N ALA A 29 6.28 4.66 23.99
CA ALA A 29 6.54 5.18 25.33
C ALA A 29 6.07 6.62 25.56
N LYS A 30 5.92 7.43 24.51
CA LYS A 30 5.68 8.88 24.64
C LYS A 30 4.32 9.37 24.16
N CYS A 31 3.76 8.76 23.12
CA CYS A 31 2.46 9.17 22.58
C CYS A 31 1.33 8.51 23.35
N LYS A 32 0.51 9.31 24.03
CA LYS A 32 -0.67 8.82 24.75
C LYS A 32 -1.84 8.56 23.78
N GLN A 33 -2.87 7.91 24.29
CA GLN A 33 -4.10 7.70 23.54
C GLN A 33 -4.78 9.04 23.24
N GLY A 34 -5.27 9.23 22.01
CA GLY A 34 -5.90 10.48 21.57
C GLY A 34 -4.96 11.67 21.30
N GLU A 35 -3.63 11.50 21.43
CA GLU A 35 -2.66 12.52 21.03
C GLU A 35 -2.35 12.46 19.53
N LEU A 36 -2.25 13.64 18.89
CA LEU A 36 -1.83 13.74 17.49
C LEU A 36 -0.36 13.33 17.36
N ALA A 37 -0.04 12.48 16.38
CA ALA A 37 1.32 12.03 16.11
C ALA A 37 2.27 13.21 15.85
N SER A 38 1.78 14.20 15.10
CA SER A 38 2.49 15.45 14.80
C SER A 38 2.86 16.26 16.04
N ALA A 39 2.16 16.07 17.17
CA ALA A 39 2.45 16.72 18.44
C ALA A 39 3.40 15.88 19.32
N CYS A 40 3.13 14.58 19.45
CA CYS A 40 3.83 13.73 20.41
C CYS A 40 5.14 13.11 19.86
N VAL A 41 5.20 12.77 18.57
CA VAL A 41 6.36 12.06 18.00
C VAL A 41 7.54 13.00 17.80
N LYS A 42 8.67 12.69 18.45
CA LYS A 42 9.94 13.44 18.35
C LYS A 42 10.99 12.72 17.50
N ILE A 43 10.55 12.25 16.34
CA ILE A 43 11.39 11.66 15.30
C ILE A 43 11.57 12.69 14.17
N PRO A 44 12.79 12.89 13.62
CA PRO A 44 12.98 13.70 12.42
C PRO A 44 12.15 13.19 11.23
N PRO A 45 11.49 14.05 10.44
CA PRO A 45 10.58 13.62 9.37
C PRO A 45 11.13 12.54 8.41
N PRO A 46 12.40 12.59 7.96
CA PRO A 46 12.94 11.57 7.06
C PRO A 46 12.97 10.14 7.61
N LEU A 47 12.88 9.98 8.93
CA LEU A 47 12.93 8.67 9.59
C LEU A 47 11.54 8.16 9.99
N ARG A 48 10.49 8.99 9.91
CA ARG A 48 9.16 8.64 10.44
C ARG A 48 8.52 7.49 9.69
N GLU A 49 8.53 7.54 8.36
CA GLU A 49 7.97 6.48 7.51
C GLU A 49 8.56 5.11 7.85
N GLY A 50 9.90 5.00 7.82
CA GLY A 50 10.60 3.78 8.20
C GLY A 50 10.32 3.36 9.64
N THR A 51 10.35 4.30 10.59
CA THR A 51 10.10 3.99 12.01
C THR A 51 8.71 3.40 12.23
N TYR A 52 7.68 4.03 11.66
CA TYR A 52 6.32 3.55 11.79
C TYR A 52 6.12 2.22 11.05
N CYS A 53 6.60 2.12 9.80
CA CYS A 53 6.42 0.92 8.98
C CYS A 53 7.10 -0.30 9.60
N TYR A 54 8.38 -0.21 9.98
CA TYR A 54 9.09 -1.34 10.61
C TYR A 54 8.58 -1.63 12.02
N GLY A 55 8.12 -0.61 12.76
CA GLY A 55 7.42 -0.80 14.02
C GLY A 55 6.15 -1.65 13.86
N VAL A 56 5.30 -1.32 12.89
CA VAL A 56 4.08 -2.08 12.57
C VAL A 56 4.42 -3.48 12.07
N LYS A 57 5.37 -3.59 11.14
CA LYS A 57 5.77 -4.87 10.54
C LYS A 57 6.32 -5.86 11.57
N ILE A 58 7.16 -5.40 12.49
CA ILE A 58 7.89 -6.29 13.42
C ILE A 58 7.13 -6.49 14.74
N LEU A 59 6.49 -5.45 15.28
CA LEU A 59 5.76 -5.55 16.55
C LEU A 59 4.29 -5.97 16.38
N GLY A 60 3.82 -6.09 15.14
CA GLY A 60 2.50 -6.63 14.78
C GLY A 60 1.32 -5.81 15.29
N SER A 61 0.26 -6.51 15.72
CA SER A 61 -1.07 -5.94 15.99
C SER A 61 -1.05 -4.77 16.99
N LYS A 62 -0.21 -4.82 18.03
CA LYS A 62 -0.12 -3.72 19.02
C LYS A 62 0.38 -2.42 18.38
N ALA A 63 1.39 -2.51 17.52
CA ALA A 63 1.91 -1.33 16.81
C ALA A 63 0.94 -0.89 15.72
N PHE A 64 0.33 -1.84 15.01
CA PHE A 64 -0.72 -1.57 14.05
C PHE A 64 -1.88 -0.76 14.64
N GLU A 65 -2.48 -1.23 15.74
CA GLU A 65 -3.59 -0.55 16.41
C GLU A 65 -3.20 0.87 16.83
N LYS A 66 -1.99 1.03 17.39
CA LYS A 66 -1.47 2.33 17.81
C LYS A 66 -1.31 3.30 16.64
N VAL A 67 -0.74 2.86 15.53
CA VAL A 67 -0.54 3.70 14.34
C VAL A 67 -1.86 3.99 13.64
N ASN A 68 -2.77 3.01 13.57
CA ASN A 68 -4.09 3.18 12.98
C ASN A 68 -4.95 4.18 13.78
N GLU A 69 -4.89 4.13 15.12
CA GLU A 69 -5.54 5.13 15.99
C GLU A 69 -5.01 6.53 15.69
N MET A 70 -3.68 6.70 15.65
CA MET A 70 -3.06 7.99 15.32
C MET A 70 -3.47 8.48 13.92
N ALA A 71 -3.54 7.57 12.93
CA ALA A 71 -3.98 7.89 11.57
C ALA A 71 -5.44 8.37 11.54
N GLY A 72 -6.31 7.83 12.39
CA GLY A 72 -7.71 8.21 12.46
C GLY A 72 -7.96 9.63 13.01
N ILE A 73 -7.01 10.19 13.76
CA ILE A 73 -7.17 11.51 14.40
C ILE A 73 -6.22 12.59 13.88
N GLU A 74 -5.15 12.21 13.15
CA GLU A 74 -4.14 13.13 12.65
C GLU A 74 -4.70 14.11 11.62
N LYS A 75 -4.28 15.38 11.72
CA LYS A 75 -4.72 16.48 10.84
C LYS A 75 -3.60 16.99 9.95
N ASN A 76 -2.34 16.78 10.34
CA ASN A 76 -1.20 17.11 9.52
C ASN A 76 -1.12 16.13 8.34
N LYS A 77 -1.30 16.64 7.12
CA LYS A 77 -1.35 15.81 5.91
C LYS A 77 -0.09 14.97 5.68
N PHE A 78 1.10 15.53 5.93
CA PHE A 78 2.35 14.78 5.76
C PHE A 78 2.46 13.65 6.78
N GLU A 79 2.12 13.94 8.03
CA GLU A 79 2.14 12.94 9.09
C GLU A 79 1.11 11.82 8.84
N LEU A 80 -0.09 12.19 8.41
CA LEU A 80 -1.14 11.25 8.06
C LEU A 80 -0.71 10.32 6.92
N THR A 81 -0.03 10.82 5.89
CA THR A 81 0.56 9.97 4.84
C THR A 81 1.56 8.97 5.43
N TYR A 82 2.47 9.38 6.31
CA TYR A 82 3.41 8.45 6.94
C TYR A 82 2.71 7.36 7.77
N LEU A 83 1.67 7.74 8.52
CA LEU A 83 0.90 6.79 9.33
C LEU A 83 0.15 5.80 8.45
N ARG A 84 -0.52 6.26 7.37
CA ARG A 84 -1.24 5.37 6.43
C ARG A 84 -0.32 4.38 5.72
N LEU A 85 0.87 4.85 5.30
CA LEU A 85 1.91 3.97 4.75
C LEU A 85 2.35 2.91 5.77
N ALA A 86 2.48 3.28 7.03
CA ALA A 86 2.86 2.36 8.07
C ALA A 86 1.78 1.35 8.46
N VAL A 87 0.51 1.74 8.52
CA VAL A 87 -0.62 0.81 8.69
C VAL A 87 -0.60 -0.24 7.57
N ALA A 88 -0.34 0.21 6.34
CA ALA A 88 -0.22 -0.65 5.18
C ALA A 88 0.98 -1.62 5.23
N CYS A 89 1.97 -1.43 6.11
CA CYS A 89 3.13 -2.31 6.28
C CYS A 89 2.85 -3.56 7.14
N HIS A 90 1.62 -3.76 7.61
CA HIS A 90 1.23 -4.96 8.34
C HIS A 90 1.11 -6.17 7.39
N ASP A 91 1.53 -7.34 7.87
CA ASP A 91 1.57 -8.58 7.08
C ASP A 91 0.26 -9.38 7.11
N ASP A 92 -0.67 -9.04 8.01
CA ASP A 92 -2.00 -9.65 8.08
C ASP A 92 -2.96 -9.05 7.05
N GLU A 93 -3.30 -9.83 6.03
CA GLU A 93 -4.24 -9.47 4.98
C GLU A 93 -5.60 -9.02 5.52
N GLN A 94 -6.11 -9.64 6.59
CA GLN A 94 -7.41 -9.28 7.16
C GLN A 94 -7.36 -7.89 7.80
N ALA A 95 -6.27 -7.55 8.50
CA ALA A 95 -6.07 -6.21 9.05
C ALA A 95 -6.02 -5.15 7.93
N ILE A 96 -5.38 -5.47 6.80
CA ILE A 96 -5.33 -4.59 5.62
C ILE A 96 -6.70 -4.45 4.97
N LYS A 97 -7.46 -5.53 4.81
CA LYS A 97 -8.85 -5.49 4.31
C LYS A 97 -9.74 -4.65 5.22
N SER A 98 -9.62 -4.79 6.54
CA SER A 98 -10.35 -3.95 7.50
C SER A 98 -9.98 -2.46 7.34
N PHE A 99 -8.69 -2.15 7.17
CA PHE A 99 -8.24 -0.78 6.93
C PHE A 99 -8.80 -0.17 5.63
N LEU A 100 -8.77 -0.93 4.52
CA LEU A 100 -9.38 -0.55 3.24
C LEU A 100 -10.89 -0.32 3.40
N LYS A 101 -11.58 -1.22 4.10
CA LYS A 101 -13.03 -1.15 4.35
C LYS A 101 -13.42 0.11 5.11
N SER A 102 -12.75 0.40 6.23
CA SER A 102 -13.02 1.62 7.00
C SER A 102 -12.82 2.88 6.16
N ALA A 103 -11.80 2.91 5.30
CA ALA A 103 -11.59 4.03 4.38
C ALA A 103 -12.75 4.20 3.39
N VAL A 104 -13.22 3.11 2.76
CA VAL A 104 -14.35 3.15 1.80
C VAL A 104 -15.66 3.56 2.47
N GLU A 105 -15.91 3.12 3.70
CA GLU A 105 -17.14 3.42 4.44
C GLU A 105 -17.18 4.89 4.90
N GLU A 106 -16.10 5.36 5.53
CA GLU A 106 -16.10 6.61 6.31
C GLU A 106 -15.26 7.73 5.68
N GLY A 107 -14.28 7.40 4.84
CA GLY A 107 -13.29 8.34 4.32
C GLY A 107 -13.78 9.25 3.20
N SER A 108 -13.18 10.43 3.04
CA SER A 108 -13.38 11.24 1.84
C SER A 108 -12.80 10.56 0.60
N PHE A 109 -13.12 11.03 -0.61
CA PHE A 109 -12.52 10.49 -1.83
C PHE A 109 -10.98 10.55 -1.80
N ALA A 110 -10.42 11.64 -1.28
CA ALA A 110 -8.98 11.79 -1.12
C ALA A 110 -8.40 10.78 -0.11
N ASP A 111 -9.13 10.49 0.97
CA ASP A 111 -8.69 9.51 1.97
C ASP A 111 -8.68 8.09 1.40
N ILE A 112 -9.72 7.71 0.66
CA ILE A 112 -9.82 6.40 0.02
C ILE A 112 -8.66 6.21 -0.97
N ILE A 113 -8.42 7.19 -1.84
CA ILE A 113 -7.32 7.14 -2.81
C ILE A 113 -5.97 6.98 -2.09
N GLU A 114 -5.73 7.78 -1.04
CA GLU A 114 -4.47 7.73 -0.29
C GLU A 114 -4.27 6.40 0.42
N VAL A 115 -5.34 5.80 0.95
CA VAL A 115 -5.29 4.48 1.60
C VAL A 115 -5.01 3.37 0.58
N PHE A 116 -5.70 3.35 -0.56
CA PHE A 116 -5.43 2.39 -1.63
C PHE A 116 -3.98 2.52 -2.16
N HIS A 117 -3.50 3.75 -2.33
CA HIS A 117 -2.14 4.02 -2.74
C HIS A 117 -1.10 3.65 -1.65
N SER A 118 -1.45 3.77 -0.37
CA SER A 118 -0.56 3.33 0.71
C SER A 118 -0.40 1.82 0.71
N VAL A 119 -1.50 1.08 0.56
CA VAL A 119 -1.46 -0.38 0.45
C VAL A 119 -0.73 -0.84 -0.81
N SER A 120 -0.85 -0.13 -1.93
CA SER A 120 -0.16 -0.49 -3.18
C SER A 120 1.35 -0.32 -3.13
N LYS A 121 1.88 0.40 -2.15
CA LYS A 121 3.33 0.49 -1.93
C LYS A 121 3.90 -0.68 -1.15
N ASN A 122 3.09 -1.43 -0.40
CA ASN A 122 3.58 -2.64 0.26
C ASN A 122 3.79 -3.76 -0.78
N HIS A 123 4.89 -4.52 -0.63
CA HIS A 123 5.29 -5.64 -1.48
C HIS A 123 4.77 -6.99 -0.99
N ILE A 124 4.23 -7.05 0.23
CA ILE A 124 3.81 -8.32 0.87
C ILE A 124 2.37 -8.68 0.47
N ASN A 125 1.57 -7.68 0.08
CA ASN A 125 0.14 -7.83 -0.17
C ASN A 125 -0.20 -7.75 -1.67
N ASP A 126 0.52 -8.50 -2.50
CA ASP A 126 0.48 -8.37 -3.96
C ASP A 126 -0.91 -8.66 -4.58
N ASP A 127 -1.83 -9.33 -3.87
CA ASP A 127 -3.18 -9.60 -4.39
C ASP A 127 -4.34 -9.04 -3.55
N VAL A 128 -4.05 -8.46 -2.37
CA VAL A 128 -5.12 -8.02 -1.45
C VAL A 128 -6.00 -6.94 -2.08
N LEU A 129 -5.40 -6.06 -2.86
CA LEU A 129 -6.03 -4.86 -3.38
C LEU A 129 -7.05 -5.16 -4.47
N PHE A 130 -6.66 -5.99 -5.44
CA PHE A 130 -7.58 -6.37 -6.51
C PHE A 130 -8.68 -7.29 -5.96
N THR A 131 -8.34 -8.22 -5.08
CA THR A 131 -9.32 -9.05 -4.37
C THR A 131 -10.32 -8.19 -3.60
N PHE A 132 -9.85 -7.21 -2.81
CA PHE A 132 -10.72 -6.30 -2.07
C PHE A 132 -11.60 -5.47 -3.00
N LEU A 133 -11.05 -4.94 -4.11
CA LEU A 133 -11.81 -4.21 -5.12
C LEU A 133 -12.94 -5.07 -5.68
N SER A 134 -12.65 -6.33 -6.04
CA SER A 134 -13.64 -7.24 -6.62
C SER A 134 -14.72 -7.63 -5.61
N GLU A 135 -14.34 -7.94 -4.36
CA GLU A 135 -15.27 -8.28 -3.28
C GLU A 135 -16.21 -7.12 -2.90
N ASN A 136 -15.79 -5.87 -3.12
CA ASN A 136 -16.51 -4.66 -2.68
C ASN A 136 -16.88 -3.72 -3.84
N TRP A 137 -16.90 -4.24 -5.07
CA TRP A 137 -17.04 -3.43 -6.28
C TRP A 137 -18.29 -2.55 -6.26
N GLU A 138 -19.46 -3.11 -5.91
CA GLU A 138 -20.72 -2.37 -5.90
C GLU A 138 -20.66 -1.16 -4.94
N GLN A 139 -20.09 -1.35 -3.75
CA GLN A 139 -19.96 -0.28 -2.76
C GLN A 139 -19.02 0.83 -3.26
N ILE A 140 -17.87 0.44 -3.81
CA ILE A 140 -16.87 1.37 -4.35
C ILE A 140 -17.46 2.11 -5.55
N TYR A 141 -17.99 1.41 -6.54
CA TYR A 141 -18.57 2.02 -7.72
C TYR A 141 -19.71 2.99 -7.36
N ASN A 142 -20.66 2.59 -6.50
CA ASN A 142 -21.76 3.47 -6.09
C ASN A 142 -21.28 4.75 -5.41
N ARG A 143 -20.19 4.66 -4.64
CA ARG A 143 -19.59 5.81 -3.96
C ARG A 143 -18.93 6.79 -4.95
N PHE A 144 -18.33 6.29 -6.03
CA PHE A 144 -17.56 7.09 -6.99
C PHE A 144 -18.20 7.27 -8.37
N GLN A 145 -19.40 6.76 -8.64
CA GLN A 145 -20.02 6.74 -9.98
C GLN A 145 -20.19 8.13 -10.64
N ASN A 146 -20.12 9.22 -9.87
CA ASN A 146 -20.17 10.60 -10.35
C ASN A 146 -18.80 11.31 -10.30
N ASN A 147 -17.73 10.59 -9.96
CA ASN A 147 -16.37 11.07 -9.70
C ASN A 147 -15.37 10.16 -10.43
N ASN A 148 -15.41 10.20 -11.77
CA ASN A 148 -14.70 9.24 -12.63
C ASN A 148 -13.17 9.27 -12.45
N ASN A 149 -12.59 10.44 -12.18
CA ASN A 149 -11.14 10.58 -12.00
C ASN A 149 -10.68 9.91 -10.70
N GLU A 150 -11.45 10.10 -9.63
CA GLU A 150 -11.21 9.50 -8.33
C GLU A 150 -11.42 7.98 -8.39
N LEU A 151 -12.47 7.51 -9.06
CA LEU A 151 -12.68 6.08 -9.32
C LEU A 151 -11.51 5.48 -10.09
N TYR A 152 -11.05 6.16 -11.14
CA TYR A 152 -9.90 5.73 -11.93
C TYR A 152 -8.66 5.57 -11.04
N ALA A 153 -8.37 6.55 -10.17
CA ALA A 153 -7.22 6.48 -9.26
C ALA A 153 -7.29 5.31 -8.27
N VAL A 154 -8.49 5.02 -7.73
CA VAL A 154 -8.71 3.86 -6.86
C VAL A 154 -8.50 2.55 -7.62
N VAL A 155 -9.06 2.42 -8.82
CA VAL A 155 -8.92 1.23 -9.66
C VAL A 155 -7.47 1.03 -10.10
N GLU A 156 -6.77 2.09 -10.50
CA GLU A 156 -5.35 2.04 -10.88
C GLU A 156 -4.49 1.54 -9.70
N ALA A 157 -4.70 2.10 -8.51
CA ALA A 157 -4.00 1.66 -7.31
C ALA A 157 -4.32 0.19 -7.00
N ALA A 158 -5.59 -0.22 -7.11
CA ALA A 158 -6.02 -1.58 -6.84
C ALA A 158 -5.41 -2.62 -7.79
N LEU A 159 -5.23 -2.24 -9.06
CA LEU A 159 -4.65 -3.08 -10.11
C LEU A 159 -3.12 -3.08 -10.13
N SER A 160 -2.46 -2.17 -9.42
CA SER A 160 -1.01 -1.90 -9.54
C SER A 160 -0.11 -3.14 -9.36
N LYS A 161 -0.56 -4.12 -8.58
CA LYS A 161 0.15 -5.37 -8.30
C LYS A 161 -0.25 -6.55 -9.16
N THR A 162 -1.27 -6.42 -10.01
CA THR A 162 -1.62 -7.47 -11.00
C THR A 162 -0.56 -7.53 -12.09
N HIS A 163 0.11 -8.66 -12.30
CA HIS A 163 1.28 -8.68 -13.19
C HIS A 163 1.56 -10.00 -13.91
N THR A 164 0.64 -10.94 -13.84
CA THR A 164 0.76 -12.27 -14.42
C THR A 164 -0.24 -12.47 -15.56
N GLU A 165 -0.01 -13.47 -16.41
CA GLU A 165 -0.99 -13.86 -17.43
C GLU A 165 -2.34 -14.25 -16.81
N SER A 166 -2.33 -14.93 -15.65
CA SER A 166 -3.55 -15.25 -14.91
C SER A 166 -4.31 -13.99 -14.48
N ASP A 167 -3.61 -12.90 -14.17
CA ASP A 167 -4.28 -11.64 -13.82
C ASP A 167 -4.99 -11.01 -15.01
N ILE A 168 -4.49 -11.17 -16.23
CA ILE A 168 -5.20 -10.72 -17.44
C ILE A 168 -6.57 -11.38 -17.50
N GLN A 169 -6.64 -12.68 -17.26
CA GLN A 169 -7.92 -13.39 -17.29
C GLN A 169 -8.84 -12.96 -16.15
N ARG A 170 -8.29 -12.76 -14.93
CA ARG A 170 -9.07 -12.27 -13.79
C ARG A 170 -9.66 -10.88 -14.06
N ILE A 171 -8.88 -9.97 -14.65
CA ILE A 171 -9.33 -8.63 -15.02
C ILE A 171 -10.42 -8.70 -16.11
N LYS A 172 -10.23 -9.53 -17.15
CA LYS A 172 -11.22 -9.72 -18.22
C LYS A 172 -12.55 -10.24 -17.66
N ASN A 173 -12.50 -11.29 -16.83
CA ASN A 173 -13.69 -11.83 -16.18
C ASN A 173 -14.40 -10.77 -15.34
N PHE A 174 -13.65 -10.01 -14.54
CA PHE A 174 -14.20 -8.93 -13.73
C PHE A 174 -14.93 -7.86 -14.57
N VAL A 175 -14.36 -7.46 -15.71
CA VAL A 175 -14.99 -6.49 -16.63
C VAL A 175 -16.24 -7.07 -17.33
N GLU A 176 -16.24 -8.37 -17.64
CA GLU A 176 -17.40 -9.06 -18.21
C GLU A 176 -18.57 -9.17 -17.21
N GLU A 177 -18.26 -9.45 -15.94
CA GLU A 177 -19.23 -9.55 -14.84
C GLU A 177 -19.81 -8.18 -14.45
N HIS A 178 -19.00 -7.12 -14.53
CA HIS A 178 -19.39 -5.76 -14.16
C HIS A 178 -19.32 -4.80 -15.34
N ARG A 179 -20.44 -4.64 -16.05
CA ARG A 179 -20.50 -3.83 -17.28
C ARG A 179 -20.02 -2.39 -17.09
N GLU A 180 -20.19 -1.80 -15.93
CA GLU A 180 -19.73 -0.45 -15.59
C GLU A 180 -18.21 -0.35 -15.60
N ALA A 181 -17.49 -1.43 -15.23
CA ALA A 181 -16.04 -1.48 -15.25
C ALA A 181 -15.46 -1.34 -16.66
N SER A 182 -16.20 -1.76 -17.70
CA SER A 182 -15.78 -1.60 -19.10
C SER A 182 -15.62 -0.14 -19.55
N LYS A 183 -16.18 0.82 -18.79
CA LYS A 183 -16.05 2.26 -19.05
C LYS A 183 -14.82 2.88 -18.39
N ILE A 184 -14.04 2.10 -17.65
CA ILE A 184 -12.90 2.56 -16.86
C ILE A 184 -11.63 2.04 -17.53
N ASP A 185 -10.95 2.93 -18.25
CA ASP A 185 -9.76 2.60 -19.06
C ASP A 185 -8.58 2.04 -18.23
N ALA A 186 -8.60 2.16 -16.90
CA ALA A 186 -7.57 1.59 -16.03
C ALA A 186 -7.45 0.06 -16.18
N PHE A 187 -8.56 -0.65 -16.44
CA PHE A 187 -8.55 -2.10 -16.62
C PHE A 187 -7.86 -2.52 -17.92
N SER A 188 -8.23 -1.92 -19.06
CA SER A 188 -7.60 -2.22 -20.35
C SER A 188 -6.13 -1.82 -20.36
N ARG A 189 -5.81 -0.63 -19.84
CA ARG A 189 -4.43 -0.16 -19.69
C ARG A 189 -3.60 -1.11 -18.82
N ARG A 190 -4.19 -1.67 -17.75
CA ARG A 190 -3.46 -2.63 -16.92
C ARG A 190 -3.11 -3.88 -17.71
N ILE A 191 -4.05 -4.44 -18.49
CA ILE A 191 -3.79 -5.60 -19.34
C ILE A 191 -2.62 -5.32 -20.28
N GLU A 192 -2.61 -4.18 -20.97
CA GLU A 192 -1.52 -3.76 -21.86
C GLU A 192 -0.17 -3.71 -21.12
N VAL A 193 -0.13 -3.15 -19.91
CA VAL A 193 1.09 -3.10 -19.07
C VAL A 193 1.58 -4.50 -18.69
N ILE A 194 0.66 -5.44 -18.44
CA ILE A 194 1.03 -6.82 -18.13
C ILE A 194 1.63 -7.51 -19.36
N GLU A 195 0.99 -7.36 -20.53
CA GLU A 195 1.48 -7.93 -21.80
C GLU A 195 2.87 -7.38 -22.17
N ASP A 196 3.07 -6.07 -22.05
CA ASP A 196 4.37 -5.42 -22.27
C ASP A 196 5.44 -5.92 -21.30
N ARG A 197 5.09 -6.12 -20.02
CA ARG A 197 6.00 -6.66 -19.00
C ARG A 197 6.43 -8.09 -19.33
N ILE A 198 5.50 -8.94 -19.76
CA ILE A 198 5.78 -10.32 -20.17
C ILE A 198 6.72 -10.31 -21.37
N ALA A 199 6.36 -9.57 -22.42
CA ALA A 199 7.19 -9.45 -23.62
C ALA A 199 8.58 -8.87 -23.32
N TRP A 200 8.70 -7.94 -22.37
CA TRP A 200 10.00 -7.44 -21.93
C TRP A 200 10.80 -8.52 -21.20
N LYS A 201 10.17 -9.26 -20.27
CA LYS A 201 10.82 -10.34 -19.53
C LYS A 201 11.36 -11.41 -20.48
N ASP A 202 10.55 -11.87 -21.44
CA ASP A 202 10.96 -12.92 -22.38
C ASP A 202 12.18 -12.53 -23.23
N ARG A 203 12.30 -11.23 -23.55
CA ARG A 203 13.43 -10.70 -24.33
C ARG A 203 14.68 -10.44 -23.51
N ASN A 204 14.54 -10.09 -22.23
CA ASN A 204 15.64 -9.49 -21.45
C ASN A 204 16.07 -10.31 -20.22
N TYR A 205 15.29 -11.29 -19.78
CA TYR A 205 15.57 -12.02 -18.54
C TYR A 205 16.92 -12.75 -18.59
N GLU A 206 17.15 -13.58 -19.60
CA GLU A 206 18.41 -14.34 -19.74
C GLU A 206 19.65 -13.43 -19.84
N PRO A 207 19.68 -12.38 -20.70
CA PRO A 207 20.80 -11.44 -20.74
C PRO A 207 21.11 -10.77 -19.39
N ILE A 208 20.08 -10.36 -18.64
CA ILE A 208 20.24 -9.70 -17.34
C ILE A 208 20.81 -10.66 -16.30
N ILE A 209 20.29 -11.89 -16.25
CA ILE A 209 20.80 -12.92 -15.35
C ILE A 209 22.27 -13.24 -15.65
N ALA A 210 22.64 -13.36 -16.93
CA ALA A 210 24.03 -13.58 -17.33
C ALA A 210 24.94 -12.41 -16.91
N TYR A 211 24.46 -11.17 -17.04
CA TYR A 211 25.19 -9.98 -16.59
C TYR A 211 25.47 -10.01 -15.08
N PHE A 212 24.44 -10.21 -14.25
CA PHE A 212 24.65 -10.24 -12.79
C PHE A 212 25.55 -11.39 -12.35
N LYS A 213 25.40 -12.59 -12.93
CA LYS A 213 26.26 -13.74 -12.62
C LYS A 213 27.74 -13.52 -12.98
N SER A 214 28.04 -12.63 -13.93
CA SER A 214 29.42 -12.33 -14.32
C SER A 214 30.07 -11.22 -13.47
N HIS A 215 29.30 -10.58 -12.57
CA HIS A 215 29.75 -9.44 -11.76
C HIS A 215 29.41 -9.60 -10.26
N SER A 216 28.92 -10.78 -9.85
CA SER A 216 28.73 -11.23 -8.47
C SER A 216 29.85 -12.16 -8.04
#